data_AF-A0A3N5SJ58-F1
#
_entry.id   AF-A0A3N5SJ58-F1
#
_cell.length_a   1.000
_cell.length_b   1.000
_cell.length_c   1.000
_cell.angle_alpha   90.00
_cell.angle_beta   90.00
_cell.angle_gamma   90.00
#
_symmetry.space_group_name_H-M   'P 1'
#
loop_
_entity.id
_entity.type
_entity.pdbx_description
1 polymer ?
#
loop_
_entity_poly.entity_id
_entity_poly.type
_entity_poly.pdbx_seq_one_letter_code
_entity_poly.pdbx_strand_id
1 'polypeptide(L)' 'DSAITIGLDPPLPRERFVQVGNAAGMGAKRLLINRHERDRARVIVQRLHYVELTNHPDFADRFSQGIRLLPDPWD' A
#
# COMPACT_ATOMS: atom_id res chain seq x y z
N ASP A 1 -5.03 3.06 15.27
CA ASP A 1 -4.47 2.78 16.62
C ASP A 1 -4.09 1.31 16.73
N SER A 2 -5.04 0.36 16.74
CA SER A 2 -4.71 -1.08 16.79
C SER A 2 -3.76 -1.56 15.69
N ALA A 3 -3.91 -1.09 14.45
CA ALA A 3 -3.03 -1.46 13.34
C ALA A 3 -1.58 -1.00 13.54
N ILE A 4 -1.37 0.19 14.12
CA ILE A 4 -0.04 0.68 14.49
C ILE A 4 0.50 -0.15 15.66
N THR A 5 -0.35 -0.44 16.66
CA THR A 5 0.04 -1.22 17.85
C THR A 5 0.58 -2.61 17.50
N ILE A 6 0.02 -3.28 16.49
CA ILE A 6 0.45 -4.61 16.05
C ILE A 6 1.53 -4.57 14.96
N GLY A 7 2.05 -3.40 14.59
CA GLY A 7 3.08 -3.26 13.56
C GLY A 7 2.60 -3.44 12.11
N LEU A 8 1.29 -3.34 11.85
CA LEU A 8 0.74 -3.39 10.48
C LEU A 8 0.92 -2.07 9.74
N ASP A 9 0.63 -0.95 10.42
CA ASP A 9 0.83 0.39 9.90
C ASP A 9 2.11 1.00 10.52
N PRO A 10 2.85 1.84 9.77
CA PRO A 10 4.00 2.55 10.34
C PRO A 10 3.55 3.49 11.48
N PRO A 11 4.44 3.81 12.44
CA PRO A 11 4.14 4.66 13.59
C PRO A 11 4.03 6.15 13.20
N LEU A 12 3.02 6.48 12.41
CA LEU A 12 2.73 7.84 11.95
C LEU A 12 1.45 8.39 12.60
N PRO A 13 1.29 9.72 12.66
CA PRO A 13 0.05 10.34 13.15
C PRO A 13 -1.17 9.88 12.35
N ARG A 14 -2.28 9.67 13.04
CA ARG A 14 -3.51 9.09 12.47
C ARG A 14 -4.07 9.92 11.32
N GLU A 15 -3.84 11.22 11.33
CA GLU A 15 -4.30 12.18 10.32
C GLU A 15 -3.67 11.94 8.95
N ARG A 16 -2.58 11.14 8.88
CA ARG A 16 -1.96 10.73 7.61
C ARG A 16 -2.64 9.53 6.95
N PHE A 17 -3.56 8.86 7.65
CA PHE A 17 -4.23 7.66 7.15
C PHE A 17 -5.67 7.97 6.74
N VAL A 18 -6.05 7.50 5.55
CA VAL A 18 -7.42 7.65 5.03
C VAL A 18 -7.93 6.28 4.56
N GLN A 19 -9.08 5.87 5.08
CA GLN A 19 -9.73 4.64 4.65
C GLN A 19 -10.46 4.86 3.31
N VAL A 20 -10.05 4.11 2.28
CA VAL A 20 -10.64 4.20 0.93
C VAL A 20 -11.59 3.06 0.58
N GLY A 21 -11.71 2.05 1.46
CA GLY A 21 -12.51 0.85 1.21
C GLY A 21 -12.02 0.07 -0.02
N ASN A 22 -12.95 -0.49 -0.80
CA ASN A 22 -12.61 -1.20 -2.03
C ASN A 22 -12.30 -0.24 -3.19
N ALA A 23 -11.06 0.26 -3.22
CA ALA A 23 -10.58 1.17 -4.25
C ALA A 23 -10.66 0.55 -5.66
N ALA A 24 -10.42 -0.75 -5.82
CA ALA A 24 -10.50 -1.44 -7.12
C ALA A 24 -11.93 -1.41 -7.69
N GLY A 25 -12.93 -1.73 -6.87
CA GLY A 25 -14.33 -1.69 -7.27
C GLY A 25 -14.82 -0.28 -7.60
N MET A 26 -14.42 0.71 -6.80
CA MET A 26 -14.72 2.12 -7.09
C MET A 26 -14.03 2.60 -8.38
N GLY A 27 -12.77 2.19 -8.59
CA GLY A 27 -12.01 2.48 -9.80
C GLY A 27 -12.68 1.90 -11.05
N ALA A 28 -13.10 0.63 -11.01
CA ALA A 28 -13.79 -0.01 -12.12
C ALA A 28 -15.06 0.75 -12.53
N LYS A 29 -15.89 1.16 -11.56
CA LYS A 29 -17.08 1.99 -11.81
C LYS A 29 -16.72 3.32 -12.48
N ARG A 30 -15.67 4.01 -12.00
CA ARG A 30 -15.20 5.29 -12.57
C ARG A 30 -14.71 5.12 -14.01
N LEU A 31 -13.90 4.09 -14.26
CA LEU A 31 -13.36 3.78 -15.59
C LEU A 31 -14.46 3.42 -16.59
N LEU A 32 -15.54 2.78 -16.15
CA LEU A 32 -16.67 2.41 -16.99
C LEU A 32 -17.37 3.65 -17.57
N ILE A 33 -17.70 4.63 -16.73
CA ILE A 33 -18.54 5.78 -17.11
C ILE A 33 -17.76 7.03 -17.52
N ASN A 34 -16.44 7.10 -17.26
CA ASN A 34 -15.66 8.31 -17.48
C ASN A 34 -14.39 8.05 -18.32
N ARG A 35 -14.36 8.66 -19.52
CA ARG A 35 -13.21 8.56 -20.43
C ARG A 35 -11.94 9.20 -19.88
N HIS A 36 -12.05 10.32 -19.16
CA HIS A 36 -10.91 11.03 -18.60
C HIS A 36 -10.22 10.19 -17.51
N GLU A 37 -11.00 9.45 -16.71
CA GLU A 37 -10.45 8.52 -15.73
C GLU A 37 -9.67 7.37 -16.40
N ARG A 38 -10.08 6.92 -17.59
CA ARG A 38 -9.31 5.94 -18.37
C ARG A 38 -7.98 6.51 -18.85
N ASP A 39 -7.96 7.73 -19.34
CA ASP A 39 -6.73 8.39 -19.77
C ASP A 39 -5.78 8.63 -18.59
N ARG A 40 -6.33 9.08 -17.45
CA ARG A 40 -5.57 9.23 -16.21
C ARG A 40 -4.97 7.90 -15.73
N ALA A 41 -5.75 6.80 -15.76
CA ALA A 41 -5.23 5.47 -15.41
C ALA A 41 -4.09 5.03 -16.33
N ARG A 42 -4.19 5.30 -17.64
CA ARG A 42 -3.12 5.01 -18.61
C ARG A 42 -1.82 5.73 -18.26
N VAL A 43 -1.90 7.01 -17.88
CA VAL A 43 -0.72 7.80 -17.45
C VAL A 43 -0.12 7.27 -16.15
N ILE A 44 -0.95 6.84 -15.20
CA ILE A 44 -0.46 6.24 -13.94
C ILE A 44 0.32 4.95 -14.23
N VAL A 45 -0.22 4.08 -15.10
CA VAL A 45 0.44 2.82 -15.48
C VAL A 45 1.82 3.05 -16.09
N GLN A 46 2.00 4.10 -16.89
CA GLN A 46 3.29 4.46 -17.48
C GLN A 46 4.36 4.86 -16.45
N ARG A 47 3.98 5.21 -15.22
CA ARG A 47 4.88 5.66 -14.16
C ARG A 47 5.06 4.62 -13.05
N LEU A 48 4.34 3.50 -13.12
CA LEU A 48 4.45 2.40 -12.16
C LEU A 48 5.73 1.61 -12.42
N HIS A 49 6.48 1.35 -11.36
CA HIS A 49 7.65 0.49 -11.38
C HIS A 49 7.39 -0.70 -10.47
N TYR A 50 7.55 -1.90 -11.01
CA TYR A 50 7.47 -3.12 -10.22
C TYR A 50 8.75 -3.30 -9.41
N VAL A 51 8.61 -3.64 -8.13
CA VAL A 51 9.72 -3.98 -7.24
C VAL A 51 9.55 -5.44 -6.85
N GLU A 52 10.48 -6.30 -7.30
CA GLU A 52 10.50 -7.72 -6.94
C GLU A 52 11.05 -7.89 -5.53
N LEU A 53 10.18 -8.27 -4.59
CA LEU A 53 10.57 -8.42 -3.18
C LEU A 53 11.16 -9.79 -2.87
N THR A 54 10.84 -10.84 -3.63
CA THR A 54 11.27 -12.22 -3.33
C THR A 54 12.79 -12.36 -3.29
N ASN A 55 13.48 -11.66 -4.18
CA ASN A 55 14.95 -11.67 -4.29
C ASN A 55 15.60 -10.42 -3.69
N HIS A 56 14.84 -9.53 -3.05
CA HIS A 56 15.40 -8.34 -2.44
C HIS A 56 16.20 -8.76 -1.19
N PRO A 57 17.48 -8.40 -1.07
CA PRO A 57 18.39 -8.94 -0.04
C PRO A 57 17.85 -8.72 1.38
N ASP A 58 17.20 -7.59 1.62
CA ASP A 58 16.67 -7.26 2.95
C ASP A 58 15.27 -7.84 3.22
N PHE A 59 14.52 -8.29 2.21
CA PHE A 59 13.08 -8.57 2.39
C PHE A 59 12.82 -9.77 3.31
N ALA A 60 13.62 -10.82 3.23
CA ALA A 60 13.42 -12.02 4.07
C ALA A 60 13.58 -11.69 5.56
N ASP A 61 14.64 -10.96 5.92
CA ASP A 61 14.84 -10.45 7.28
C ASP A 61 13.67 -9.52 7.67
N ARG A 62 13.32 -8.58 6.78
CA ARG A 62 12.21 -7.63 6.96
C ARG A 62 10.88 -8.28 7.27
N PHE A 63 10.53 -9.29 6.51
CA PHE A 63 9.31 -10.05 6.71
C PHE A 63 9.34 -10.84 8.02
N SER A 64 10.47 -11.49 8.34
CA SER A 64 10.60 -12.31 9.56
C SER A 64 10.42 -11.51 10.85
N GLN A 65 10.90 -10.27 10.88
CA GLN A 65 10.72 -9.38 12.03
C GLN A 65 9.29 -8.85 12.10
N GLY A 66 8.66 -8.53 10.97
CA GLY A 66 7.27 -8.09 10.90
C GLY A 66 6.24 -9.12 11.43
N ILE A 67 6.53 -10.42 11.31
CA ILE A 67 5.67 -11.49 11.87
C ILE A 67 5.57 -11.43 13.40
N ARG A 68 6.51 -10.76 14.08
CA ARG A 68 6.48 -10.64 15.55
C ARG A 68 5.36 -9.71 16.06
N LEU A 69 4.71 -8.96 15.17
CA LEU A 69 3.62 -8.02 15.47
C LEU A 69 3.98 -6.97 16.54
N LEU A 70 5.21 -6.45 16.46
CA LEU A 70 5.73 -5.42 17.34
C LEU A 70 5.69 -4.04 16.65
N PRO A 71 5.39 -2.96 17.37
CA PRO A 71 5.44 -1.60 16.83
C PRO A 71 6.89 -1.24 16.52
N ASP A 72 7.18 -1.10 15.23
CA ASP A 72 8.48 -0.81 14.64
C ASP A 72 9.57 -1.88 14.85
N PRO A 73 9.74 -2.84 13.92
CA PRO A 73 10.85 -3.77 13.99
C PRO A 73 12.21 -3.13 13.62
N TRP A 74 12.26 -1.85 13.22
CA TRP A 74 13.41 -1.25 12.54
C TRP A 74 14.07 -0.08 13.29
N ASP A 75 13.67 0.16 14.54
CA ASP A 75 14.46 0.93 15.52
C ASP A 75 15.55 0.06 16.18
#